data_AF-A0A817I9H9-F1
#
_entry.id   AF-A0A817I9H9-F1
#
_cell.length_a   1.000
_cell.length_b   1.000
_cell.length_c   1.000
_cell.angle_alpha   90.00
_cell.angle_beta   90.00
_cell.angle_gamma   90.00
#
_symmetry.space_group_name_H-M   'P 1'
#
loop_
_entity.id
_entity.type
_entity.pdbx_description
1 polymer ?
#
loop_
_entity_poly.entity_id
_entity_poly.type
_entity_poly.pdbx_seq_one_letter_code
_entity_poly.pdbx_strand_id
1 'polypeptide(L)'
;MLSLGASGFRIDAAKHKSPEDISAIMKKVQRKMGGTLPDDFFVWLEVLTGGEAGVIWQGPSWYGTMFENILKSDLGSASEVNKIKMWDGLYPKEPQNNPSVSRHRVVIQNDDHDQQNPGSSSRDMANAGCVLVKNCPASEHRSFEIRLFSSPNGVQNNNDDWPIRFILSSYYHTHGDLGIPDGKSSCDLCTVTCTSCRKSVPYTKAHDSMACAYAGNGYTRTHRDIAVINAMRAWMHLAPVSGASLGVGHCG
;
A
#
# COMPACT_ATOMS: atom_id res chain seq x y z
N MET A 1 12.21 1.63 -16.81
CA MET A 1 11.71 1.39 -15.44
C MET A 1 12.32 0.12 -14.88
N LEU A 2 11.90 -1.07 -15.32
CA LEU A 2 12.53 -2.33 -14.87
C LEU A 2 14.02 -2.40 -15.23
N SER A 3 14.39 -1.97 -16.45
CA SER A 3 15.79 -1.82 -16.86
C SER A 3 16.57 -0.74 -16.10
N LEU A 4 15.89 0.11 -15.32
CA LEU A 4 16.50 1.15 -14.49
C LEU A 4 16.64 0.71 -13.02
N GLY A 5 16.37 -0.56 -12.71
CA GLY A 5 16.52 -1.14 -11.37
C GLY A 5 15.23 -1.17 -10.54
N ALA A 6 14.05 -0.99 -11.13
CA ALA A 6 12.80 -1.19 -10.40
C ALA A 6 12.54 -2.70 -10.19
N SER A 7 12.29 -3.10 -8.94
CA SER A 7 11.95 -4.48 -8.57
C SER A 7 10.47 -4.84 -8.78
N GLY A 8 9.71 -4.03 -9.53
CA GLY A 8 8.26 -4.24 -9.63
C GLY A 8 7.45 -3.06 -10.09
N PHE A 9 6.12 -3.22 -10.07
CA PHE A 9 5.14 -2.17 -10.34
C PHE A 9 3.76 -2.50 -9.76
N ARG A 10 2.92 -1.47 -9.57
CA ARG A 10 1.47 -1.60 -9.31
C ARG A 10 0.74 -1.66 -10.65
N ILE A 11 -0.20 -2.60 -10.79
CA ILE A 11 -1.22 -2.50 -11.86
C ILE A 11 -2.45 -1.85 -11.25
N ASP A 12 -2.63 -0.58 -11.57
CA ASP A 12 -3.80 0.21 -11.23
C ASP A 12 -5.06 -0.34 -11.90
N ALA A 13 -6.19 -0.23 -11.21
CA ALA A 13 -7.51 -0.61 -11.68
C ALA A 13 -7.56 -2.02 -12.27
N ALA A 14 -6.77 -2.96 -11.72
CA ALA A 14 -6.65 -4.31 -12.25
C ALA A 14 -8.00 -5.04 -12.24
N LYS A 15 -8.89 -4.76 -11.27
CA LYS A 15 -10.25 -5.32 -11.25
C LYS A 15 -11.01 -5.17 -12.59
N HIS A 16 -10.71 -4.13 -13.37
CA HIS A 16 -11.38 -3.81 -14.63
C HIS A 16 -10.68 -4.39 -15.87
N LYS A 17 -9.67 -5.24 -15.68
CA LYS A 17 -8.90 -5.88 -16.75
C LYS A 17 -9.17 -7.39 -16.73
N SER A 18 -9.03 -8.02 -17.89
CA SER A 18 -9.10 -9.48 -17.99
C SER A 18 -7.87 -10.13 -17.33
N PRO A 19 -8.07 -11.22 -16.55
CA PRO A 19 -7.02 -12.04 -15.98
C PRO A 19 -6.08 -12.61 -17.05
N GLU A 20 -6.62 -12.99 -18.21
CA GLU A 20 -5.88 -13.45 -19.38
C GLU A 20 -4.96 -12.35 -19.93
N ASP A 21 -5.45 -11.12 -20.06
CA ASP A 21 -4.65 -10.00 -20.53
C ASP A 21 -3.51 -9.66 -19.56
N ILE A 22 -3.79 -9.64 -18.26
CA ILE A 22 -2.76 -9.44 -17.22
C ILE A 22 -1.73 -10.56 -17.30
N SER A 23 -2.15 -11.82 -17.37
CA SER A 23 -1.23 -12.96 -17.47
C SER A 23 -0.36 -12.88 -18.73
N ALA A 24 -0.95 -12.53 -19.88
CA ALA A 24 -0.22 -12.35 -21.13
C ALA A 24 0.80 -11.20 -21.05
N ILE A 25 0.47 -10.10 -20.37
CA ILE A 25 1.41 -9.01 -20.07
C ILE A 25 2.54 -9.51 -19.17
N MET A 26 2.24 -10.24 -18.09
CA MET A 26 3.26 -10.77 -17.19
C MET A 26 4.19 -11.76 -17.89
N LYS A 27 3.67 -12.61 -18.79
CA LYS A 27 4.48 -13.49 -19.64
C LYS A 27 5.41 -12.69 -20.56
N LYS A 28 4.95 -11.57 -21.11
CA LYS A 28 5.82 -10.65 -21.89
C LYS A 28 6.91 -10.06 -21.00
N VAL A 29 6.59 -9.64 -19.78
CA VAL A 29 7.58 -9.12 -18.81
C VAL A 29 8.62 -10.20 -18.50
N GLN A 30 8.19 -11.40 -18.09
CA GLN A 30 9.07 -12.53 -17.80
C GLN A 30 10.03 -12.83 -18.97
N ARG A 31 9.51 -12.91 -20.21
CA ARG A 31 10.35 -13.11 -21.40
C ARG A 31 11.37 -11.99 -21.60
N LYS A 32 10.98 -10.73 -21.38
CA LYS A 32 11.87 -9.57 -21.53
C LYS A 32 12.91 -9.46 -20.40
N MET A 33 12.67 -10.12 -19.27
CA MET A 33 13.60 -10.21 -18.14
C MET A 33 14.54 -11.43 -18.20
N GLY A 34 14.57 -12.16 -19.32
CA GLY A 34 15.46 -13.32 -19.53
C GLY A 34 14.79 -14.68 -19.40
N GLY A 35 13.46 -14.74 -19.35
CA GLY A 35 12.69 -15.99 -19.29
C GLY A 35 12.23 -16.37 -17.88
N THR A 36 12.77 -15.72 -16.86
CA THR A 36 12.35 -15.82 -15.45
C THR A 36 12.28 -14.42 -14.84
N LEU A 37 11.36 -14.19 -13.92
CA LEU A 37 11.32 -12.96 -13.15
C LEU A 37 12.47 -12.97 -12.11
N PRO A 38 13.13 -11.84 -11.84
CA PRO A 38 14.12 -11.75 -10.75
C PRO A 38 13.57 -12.16 -9.37
N ASP A 39 14.44 -12.49 -8.43
CA ASP A 39 14.03 -12.92 -7.09
C ASP A 39 13.41 -11.79 -6.27
N ASP A 40 13.90 -10.56 -6.45
CA ASP A 40 13.35 -9.36 -5.84
C ASP A 40 12.12 -8.81 -6.59
N PHE A 41 11.75 -9.41 -7.73
CA PHE A 41 10.62 -8.94 -8.52
C PHE A 41 9.28 -9.23 -7.85
N PHE A 42 8.41 -8.23 -7.77
CA PHE A 42 6.99 -8.44 -7.52
C PHE A 42 6.10 -7.41 -8.23
N VAL A 43 4.87 -7.81 -8.51
CA VAL A 43 3.80 -6.92 -8.98
C VAL A 43 2.63 -7.05 -8.02
N TRP A 44 1.89 -5.97 -7.79
CA TRP A 44 0.62 -6.05 -7.07
C TRP A 44 -0.51 -5.44 -7.88
N LEU A 45 -1.62 -6.16 -7.88
CA LEU A 45 -2.83 -5.82 -8.62
C LEU A 45 -3.80 -5.11 -7.69
N GLU A 46 -4.23 -3.92 -8.06
CA GLU A 46 -5.36 -3.28 -7.38
C GLU A 46 -6.66 -3.97 -7.80
N VAL A 47 -7.15 -4.85 -6.94
CA VAL A 47 -8.42 -5.55 -7.13
C VAL A 47 -9.35 -5.24 -5.95
N LEU A 48 -9.92 -4.04 -5.94
CA LEU A 48 -10.86 -3.61 -4.90
C LEU A 48 -12.24 -4.24 -5.13
N THR A 49 -12.64 -5.12 -4.23
CA THR A 49 -13.85 -5.92 -4.42
C THR A 49 -15.13 -5.20 -4.02
N GLY A 50 -15.09 -4.33 -3.01
CA GLY A 50 -16.32 -3.81 -2.40
C GLY A 50 -17.28 -4.96 -2.06
N GLY A 51 -18.55 -4.81 -2.43
CA GLY A 51 -19.57 -5.87 -2.26
C GLY A 51 -19.47 -7.05 -3.24
N GLU A 52 -18.53 -7.04 -4.18
CA GLU A 52 -18.40 -8.05 -5.24
C GLU A 52 -17.40 -9.18 -4.90
N ALA A 53 -16.94 -9.26 -3.64
CA ALA A 53 -15.89 -10.20 -3.22
C ALA A 53 -16.19 -11.66 -3.57
N GLY A 54 -17.47 -12.07 -3.49
CA GLY A 54 -17.90 -13.43 -3.88
C GLY A 54 -17.67 -13.75 -5.36
N VAL A 55 -17.78 -12.78 -6.26
CA VAL A 55 -17.62 -12.99 -7.71
C VAL A 55 -16.17 -12.79 -8.15
N ILE A 56 -15.45 -11.90 -7.48
CA ILE A 56 -14.08 -11.52 -7.89
C ILE A 56 -13.04 -12.44 -7.23
N TRP A 57 -13.21 -12.83 -5.95
CA TRP A 57 -12.16 -13.49 -5.16
C TRP A 57 -12.48 -14.94 -4.74
N GLN A 58 -13.74 -15.40 -4.75
CA GLN A 58 -14.12 -16.74 -4.23
C GLN A 58 -14.35 -17.80 -5.33
N GLY A 59 -13.85 -19.04 -5.17
CA GLY A 59 -14.16 -20.16 -6.08
C GLY A 59 -13.51 -20.05 -7.48
N PRO A 60 -14.15 -20.51 -8.59
CA PRO A 60 -13.67 -20.30 -9.97
C PRO A 60 -13.84 -18.83 -10.43
N SER A 61 -13.75 -17.89 -9.49
CA SER A 61 -13.89 -16.46 -9.69
C SER A 61 -12.77 -15.90 -10.55
N TRP A 62 -13.07 -14.72 -11.08
CA TRP A 62 -12.24 -13.93 -11.98
C TRP A 62 -10.78 -13.79 -11.51
N TYR A 63 -10.54 -13.36 -10.26
CA TYR A 63 -9.20 -13.21 -9.69
C TYR A 63 -8.83 -14.29 -8.64
N GLY A 64 -9.71 -15.25 -8.37
CA GLY A 64 -9.44 -16.38 -7.48
C GLY A 64 -8.67 -17.51 -8.18
N THR A 65 -9.17 -18.75 -8.04
CA THR A 65 -8.49 -19.94 -8.57
C THR A 65 -8.32 -19.92 -10.10
N MET A 66 -9.25 -19.30 -10.84
CA MET A 66 -9.16 -19.18 -12.29
C MET A 66 -7.90 -18.43 -12.71
N PHE A 67 -7.68 -17.24 -12.14
CA PHE A 67 -6.50 -16.44 -12.45
C PHE A 67 -5.21 -17.12 -12.05
N GLU A 68 -5.18 -17.79 -10.90
CA GLU A 68 -4.01 -18.58 -10.51
C GLU A 68 -3.67 -19.67 -11.54
N ASN A 69 -4.66 -20.37 -12.08
CA ASN A 69 -4.46 -21.40 -13.10
C ASN A 69 -3.96 -20.80 -14.43
N ILE A 70 -4.49 -19.64 -14.83
CA ILE A 70 -4.01 -18.92 -16.02
C ILE A 70 -2.54 -18.53 -15.84
N LEU A 71 -2.18 -17.95 -14.68
CA LEU A 71 -0.80 -17.59 -14.38
C LEU A 71 0.14 -18.81 -14.36
N LYS A 72 -0.30 -19.94 -13.79
CA LYS A 72 0.48 -21.19 -13.81
C LYS A 72 0.75 -21.67 -15.23
N SER A 73 -0.26 -21.62 -16.10
CA SER A 73 -0.14 -21.99 -17.51
C SER A 73 0.84 -21.09 -18.27
N ASP A 74 0.84 -19.79 -17.99
CA ASP A 74 1.66 -18.83 -18.72
C ASP A 74 3.08 -18.64 -18.19
N LEU A 75 3.26 -18.68 -16.86
CA LEU A 75 4.54 -18.40 -16.19
C LEU A 75 5.28 -19.67 -15.76
N GLY A 76 4.61 -20.82 -15.78
CA GLY A 76 5.20 -22.16 -15.67
C GLY A 76 5.49 -22.67 -14.25
N SER A 77 5.73 -21.81 -13.26
CA SER A 77 6.07 -22.27 -11.89
C SER A 77 5.38 -21.49 -10.78
N ALA A 78 5.18 -22.15 -9.64
CA ALA A 78 4.56 -21.54 -8.46
C ALA A 78 5.38 -20.35 -7.91
N SER A 79 6.72 -20.38 -8.02
CA SER A 79 7.58 -19.27 -7.60
C SER A 79 7.33 -18.02 -8.45
N GLU A 80 7.14 -18.17 -9.75
CA GLU A 80 6.81 -17.06 -10.65
C GLU A 80 5.41 -16.51 -10.37
N VAL A 81 4.42 -17.39 -10.16
CA VAL A 81 3.06 -17.00 -9.77
C VAL A 81 3.03 -16.27 -8.43
N ASN A 82 3.87 -16.69 -7.48
CA ASN A 82 4.00 -16.04 -6.18
C ASN A 82 4.52 -14.60 -6.27
N LYS A 83 5.20 -14.20 -7.35
CA LYS A 83 5.61 -12.81 -7.57
C LYS A 83 4.44 -11.90 -8.00
N ILE A 84 3.30 -12.49 -8.37
CA ILE A 84 2.08 -11.78 -8.77
C ILE A 84 1.11 -11.71 -7.58
N LYS A 85 1.06 -10.55 -6.94
CA LYS A 85 0.28 -10.31 -5.72
C LYS A 85 -1.03 -9.58 -6.02
N MET A 86 -2.00 -9.72 -5.14
CA MET A 86 -3.25 -8.96 -5.11
C MET A 86 -3.25 -8.05 -3.90
N TRP A 87 -3.60 -6.79 -4.09
CA TRP A 87 -3.76 -5.86 -2.98
C TRP A 87 -5.12 -6.05 -2.33
N ASP A 88 -5.12 -6.30 -1.02
CA ASP A 88 -6.31 -6.61 -0.23
C ASP A 88 -7.17 -5.38 0.05
N GLY A 89 -8.29 -5.30 -0.68
CA GLY A 89 -9.34 -4.31 -0.43
C GLY A 89 -10.17 -4.60 0.81
N LEU A 90 -10.15 -5.81 1.37
CA LEU A 90 -10.94 -6.22 2.53
C LEU A 90 -10.17 -6.04 3.85
N TYR A 91 -8.84 -6.06 3.82
CA TYR A 91 -8.02 -5.67 4.96
C TYR A 91 -8.24 -4.18 5.30
N PRO A 92 -8.30 -3.77 6.59
CA PRO A 92 -8.14 -4.58 7.81
C PRO A 92 -9.42 -5.22 8.33
N LYS A 93 -10.60 -4.88 7.80
CA LYS A 93 -11.90 -5.23 8.40
C LYS A 93 -12.25 -6.71 8.23
N GLU A 94 -12.09 -7.26 7.02
CA GLU A 94 -12.56 -8.60 6.67
C GLU A 94 -11.53 -9.47 5.90
N PRO A 95 -10.27 -9.54 6.33
CA PRO A 95 -9.22 -10.26 5.60
C PRO A 95 -9.49 -11.77 5.41
N GLN A 96 -10.31 -12.37 6.27
CA GLN A 96 -10.73 -13.78 6.17
C GLN A 96 -11.65 -14.06 4.98
N ASN A 97 -12.27 -13.02 4.38
CA ASN A 97 -13.21 -13.15 3.27
C ASN A 97 -12.50 -13.31 1.90
N ASN A 98 -11.17 -13.49 1.91
CA ASN A 98 -10.34 -13.87 0.77
C ASN A 98 -9.90 -15.36 0.77
N PRO A 99 -10.79 -16.36 0.92
CA PRO A 99 -10.36 -17.72 1.22
C PRO A 99 -9.66 -18.45 0.07
N SER A 100 -9.74 -17.95 -1.17
CA SER A 100 -9.26 -18.68 -2.36
C SER A 100 -7.91 -18.19 -2.91
N VAL A 101 -7.40 -17.04 -2.47
CA VAL A 101 -6.08 -16.57 -2.85
C VAL A 101 -5.10 -16.87 -1.73
N SER A 102 -3.98 -17.53 -2.07
CA SER A 102 -2.92 -17.78 -1.09
C SER A 102 -2.51 -16.47 -0.40
N ARG A 103 -2.39 -16.47 0.94
CA ARG A 103 -1.94 -15.28 1.70
C ARG A 103 -0.54 -14.82 1.30
N HIS A 104 0.29 -15.71 0.75
CA HIS A 104 1.58 -15.33 0.17
C HIS A 104 1.45 -14.42 -1.05
N ARG A 105 0.30 -14.44 -1.73
CA ARG A 105 -0.03 -13.63 -2.91
C ARG A 105 -0.85 -12.40 -2.56
N VAL A 106 -0.91 -12.01 -1.28
CA VAL A 106 -1.69 -10.86 -0.83
C VAL A 106 -0.77 -9.77 -0.30
N VAL A 107 -1.07 -8.53 -0.66
CA VAL A 107 -0.47 -7.31 -0.09
C VAL A 107 -1.49 -6.63 0.81
N ILE A 108 -1.07 -6.19 1.98
CA ILE A 108 -1.92 -5.50 2.96
C ILE A 108 -1.34 -4.12 3.32
N GLN A 109 -2.22 -3.22 3.73
CA GLN A 109 -1.85 -1.92 4.30
C GLN A 109 -3.01 -1.37 5.13
N ASN A 110 -2.69 -0.59 6.17
CA ASN A 110 -3.70 0.04 7.01
C ASN A 110 -4.57 1.01 6.20
N ASP A 111 -3.98 2.08 5.67
CA ASP A 111 -4.63 3.04 4.77
C ASP A 111 -3.86 3.18 3.44
N ASP A 112 -4.45 3.90 2.48
CA ASP A 112 -3.91 4.08 1.14
C ASP A 112 -4.21 5.47 0.58
N HIS A 113 -3.57 5.83 -0.54
CA HIS A 113 -3.71 7.15 -1.14
C HIS A 113 -5.12 7.46 -1.68
N ASP A 114 -5.92 6.46 -2.06
CA ASP A 114 -7.28 6.66 -2.56
C ASP A 114 -8.22 6.96 -1.40
N GLN A 115 -8.10 6.20 -0.31
CA GLN A 115 -8.86 6.39 0.92
C GLN A 115 -8.59 7.74 1.59
N GLN A 116 -7.53 8.47 1.23
CA GLN A 116 -7.29 9.84 1.69
C GLN A 116 -8.21 10.86 1.03
N ASN A 117 -8.77 10.55 -0.14
CA ASN A 117 -9.60 11.49 -0.89
C ASN A 117 -11.08 11.47 -0.44
N PRO A 118 -11.77 12.63 -0.45
CA PRO A 118 -13.22 12.69 -0.25
C PRO A 118 -13.95 11.80 -1.26
N GLY A 119 -15.00 11.10 -0.81
CA GLY A 119 -15.81 10.23 -1.67
C GLY A 119 -15.23 8.86 -1.98
N SER A 120 -13.99 8.57 -1.57
CA SER A 120 -13.45 7.21 -1.64
C SER A 120 -14.19 6.29 -0.66
N SER A 121 -14.83 5.23 -1.19
CA SER A 121 -15.65 4.27 -0.44
C SER A 121 -15.23 2.82 -0.70
N SER A 122 -14.18 2.59 -1.48
CA SER A 122 -13.80 1.27 -1.99
C SER A 122 -13.27 0.31 -0.92
N ARG A 123 -12.85 0.83 0.24
CA ARG A 123 -12.36 0.07 1.40
C ARG A 123 -12.97 0.60 2.70
N ASP A 124 -13.92 -0.12 3.26
CA ASP A 124 -14.47 0.15 4.59
C ASP A 124 -13.62 -0.53 5.67
N MET A 125 -13.00 0.28 6.52
CA MET A 125 -12.12 -0.20 7.60
C MET A 125 -12.84 -0.35 8.94
N ALA A 126 -14.06 0.19 9.08
CA ALA A 126 -14.79 0.27 10.34
C ALA A 126 -13.90 0.71 11.53
N ASN A 127 -13.87 -0.07 12.62
CA ASN A 127 -13.01 0.15 13.79
C ASN A 127 -11.68 -0.63 13.73
N ALA A 128 -11.38 -1.26 12.61
CA ALA A 128 -10.21 -2.10 12.42
C ALA A 128 -9.01 -1.34 11.82
N GLY A 129 -9.22 -0.10 11.38
CA GLY A 129 -8.23 0.79 10.83
C GLY A 129 -8.78 2.21 10.69
N CYS A 130 -7.93 3.13 10.22
CA CYS A 130 -8.30 4.52 10.05
C CYS A 130 -7.37 5.21 9.03
N VAL A 131 -7.83 6.32 8.42
CA VAL A 131 -7.03 7.13 7.49
C VAL A 131 -6.40 8.31 8.22
N LEU A 132 -5.08 8.40 8.23
CA LEU A 132 -4.35 9.40 9.03
C LEU A 132 -4.80 10.84 8.75
N VAL A 133 -4.86 11.21 7.47
CA VAL A 133 -5.06 12.60 7.04
C VAL A 133 -6.53 13.03 7.02
N LYS A 134 -7.46 12.14 7.38
CA LYS A 134 -8.89 12.45 7.49
C LYS A 134 -9.26 12.80 8.93
N ASN A 135 -9.36 11.80 9.79
CA ASN A 135 -9.86 11.96 11.16
C ASN A 135 -9.22 10.93 12.11
N CYS A 136 -8.00 10.46 11.84
CA CYS A 136 -7.36 9.50 12.72
C CYS A 136 -6.32 10.17 13.63
N PRO A 137 -6.48 10.08 14.96
CA PRO A 137 -5.43 10.46 15.89
C PRO A 137 -4.13 9.73 15.60
N ALA A 138 -3.00 10.44 15.67
CA ALA A 138 -1.68 9.86 15.39
C ALA A 138 -1.36 8.62 16.26
N SER A 139 -1.79 8.62 17.52
CA SER A 139 -1.63 7.47 18.43
C SER A 139 -2.43 6.24 17.99
N GLU A 140 -3.64 6.45 17.50
CA GLU A 140 -4.51 5.38 17.01
C GLU A 140 -3.99 4.83 15.68
N HIS A 141 -3.65 5.72 14.73
CA HIS A 141 -3.03 5.32 13.47
C HIS A 141 -1.74 4.52 13.69
N ARG A 142 -0.86 5.01 14.56
CA ARG A 142 0.36 4.30 14.96
C ARG A 142 0.07 2.89 15.50
N SER A 143 -1.01 2.73 16.26
CA SER A 143 -1.38 1.44 16.83
C SER A 143 -1.81 0.44 15.74
N PHE A 144 -2.50 0.91 14.69
CA PHE A 144 -2.82 0.08 13.53
C PHE A 144 -1.58 -0.29 12.71
N GLU A 145 -0.67 0.65 12.50
CA GLU A 145 0.61 0.37 11.82
C GLU A 145 1.48 -0.63 12.60
N ILE A 146 1.56 -0.52 13.93
CA ILE A 146 2.26 -1.51 14.77
C ILE A 146 1.59 -2.88 14.64
N ARG A 147 0.25 -2.94 14.63
CA ARG A 147 -0.51 -4.19 14.46
C ARG A 147 -0.24 -4.82 13.09
N LEU A 148 -0.14 -4.00 12.04
CA LEU A 148 0.18 -4.45 10.68
C LEU A 148 1.43 -5.34 10.65
N PHE A 149 2.44 -5.06 11.47
CA PHE A 149 3.68 -5.84 11.52
C PHE A 149 3.73 -6.88 12.64
N SER A 150 3.07 -6.64 13.77
CA SER A 150 3.15 -7.53 14.94
C SER A 150 2.12 -8.66 14.95
N SER A 151 0.88 -8.39 14.50
CA SER A 151 -0.22 -9.35 14.49
C SER A 151 -1.36 -8.82 13.62
N PRO A 152 -1.17 -8.75 12.29
CA PRO A 152 -2.17 -8.17 11.41
C PRO A 152 -3.47 -9.01 11.43
N ASN A 153 -4.62 -8.36 11.30
CA ASN A 153 -5.93 -9.02 11.51
C ASN A 153 -6.08 -10.25 10.61
N GLY A 154 -6.45 -11.44 11.09
CA GLY A 154 -6.63 -12.60 10.18
C GLY A 154 -5.35 -13.35 9.78
N VAL A 155 -4.20 -12.93 10.29
CA VAL A 155 -2.94 -13.70 10.23
C VAL A 155 -3.09 -15.03 10.96
N GLN A 156 -2.50 -16.10 10.41
CA GLN A 156 -2.31 -17.38 11.11
C GLN A 156 -0.85 -17.60 11.48
N ASN A 157 0.07 -17.21 10.58
CA ASN A 157 1.51 -17.23 10.83
C ASN A 157 2.12 -15.89 10.39
N ASN A 158 2.55 -15.07 11.35
CA ASN A 158 3.03 -13.71 11.06
C ASN A 158 4.34 -13.66 10.26
N ASN A 159 5.10 -14.76 10.18
CA ASN A 159 6.34 -14.83 9.41
C ASN A 159 6.06 -15.14 7.92
N ASP A 160 5.02 -15.92 7.66
CA ASP A 160 4.75 -16.49 6.34
C ASP A 160 3.56 -15.82 5.63
N ASP A 161 2.52 -15.48 6.40
CA ASP A 161 1.35 -14.80 5.87
C ASP A 161 1.65 -13.32 5.58
N TRP A 162 1.16 -12.86 4.43
CA TRP A 162 1.23 -11.46 4.00
C TRP A 162 2.66 -10.92 3.95
N PRO A 163 3.47 -11.47 3.02
CA PRO A 163 4.89 -11.17 2.94
C PRO A 163 5.18 -9.74 2.48
N ILE A 164 4.18 -9.02 1.96
CA ILE A 164 4.30 -7.62 1.56
C ILE A 164 3.28 -6.79 2.35
N ARG A 165 3.79 -5.81 3.11
CA ARG A 165 2.99 -4.90 3.94
C ARG A 165 3.45 -3.49 3.66
N PHE A 166 2.55 -2.62 3.23
CA PHE A 166 2.88 -1.24 2.93
C PHE A 166 2.51 -0.32 4.08
N ILE A 167 3.35 0.71 4.27
CA ILE A 167 3.08 1.84 5.12
C ILE A 167 2.87 3.05 4.22
N LEU A 168 1.79 3.77 4.43
CA LEU A 168 1.56 5.02 3.72
C LEU A 168 2.29 6.18 4.41
N SER A 169 3.07 6.93 3.64
CA SER A 169 3.60 8.23 4.03
C SER A 169 3.04 9.28 3.08
N SER A 170 2.18 10.14 3.60
CA SER A 170 1.43 11.11 2.81
C SER A 170 1.75 12.55 3.26
N TYR A 171 0.84 13.47 2.99
CA TYR A 171 0.83 14.86 3.43
C TYR A 171 -0.53 15.17 4.05
N TYR A 172 -0.53 15.99 5.10
CA TYR A 172 -1.77 16.37 5.77
C TYR A 172 -2.64 17.24 4.86
N HIS A 173 -3.92 16.90 4.77
CA HIS A 173 -4.95 17.72 4.12
C HIS A 173 -5.34 18.89 5.03
N THR A 174 -4.35 19.69 5.42
CA THR A 174 -4.60 20.85 6.26
C THR A 174 -5.47 21.86 5.51
N HIS A 175 -6.33 22.55 6.26
CA HIS A 175 -7.16 23.66 5.77
C HIS A 175 -8.32 23.31 4.81
N GLY A 176 -8.63 22.03 4.60
CA GLY A 176 -9.66 21.57 3.66
C GLY A 176 -9.13 21.44 2.22
N ASP A 177 -7.81 21.53 2.05
CA ASP A 177 -7.14 21.56 0.76
C ASP A 177 -6.54 20.18 0.44
N LEU A 178 -6.65 19.73 -0.82
CA LEU A 178 -6.03 18.50 -1.32
C LEU A 178 -4.64 18.77 -1.95
N GLY A 179 -4.08 19.95 -1.71
CA GLY A 179 -2.82 20.39 -2.30
C GLY A 179 -1.63 19.63 -1.75
N ILE A 180 -0.66 19.34 -2.63
CA ILE A 180 0.61 18.71 -2.29
C ILE A 180 1.58 19.81 -1.83
N PRO A 181 2.34 19.65 -0.73
CA PRO A 181 3.30 20.64 -0.25
C PRO A 181 4.60 20.67 -1.08
N ASP A 182 4.47 20.66 -2.41
CA ASP A 182 5.55 20.66 -3.41
C ASP A 182 5.91 22.07 -3.92
N GLY A 183 5.22 23.10 -3.42
CA GLY A 183 5.37 24.49 -3.86
C GLY A 183 4.65 24.84 -5.16
N LYS A 184 3.94 23.87 -5.78
CA LYS A 184 3.13 24.08 -6.98
C LYS A 184 1.64 24.19 -6.67
N SER A 185 1.20 23.72 -5.51
CA SER A 185 -0.17 23.87 -5.02
C SER A 185 -0.42 25.29 -4.47
N SER A 186 -0.28 26.32 -5.31
CA SER A 186 -0.47 27.73 -4.94
C SER A 186 -1.54 28.41 -5.79
N CYS A 187 -2.43 29.17 -5.17
CA CYS A 187 -3.43 29.98 -5.87
C CYS A 187 -2.80 31.08 -6.74
N ASP A 188 -1.59 31.54 -6.40
CA ASP A 188 -0.85 32.52 -7.22
C ASP A 188 -0.39 31.93 -8.56
N LEU A 189 -0.28 30.60 -8.65
CA LEU A 189 0.07 29.89 -9.87
C LEU A 189 -1.16 29.52 -10.71
N CYS A 190 -2.37 29.81 -10.21
CA CYS A 190 -3.59 29.52 -10.95
C CYS A 190 -3.82 30.56 -12.06
N THR A 191 -4.00 30.08 -13.29
CA THR A 191 -4.15 30.93 -14.48
C THR A 191 -5.44 30.72 -15.28
N VAL A 192 -6.24 29.70 -14.96
CA VAL A 192 -7.43 29.32 -15.76
C VAL A 192 -8.71 29.50 -14.95
N THR A 193 -8.93 28.66 -13.93
CA THR A 193 -10.17 28.69 -13.11
C THR A 193 -9.81 28.80 -11.64
N CYS A 194 -9.68 30.04 -11.16
CA CYS A 194 -9.11 30.33 -9.83
C CYS A 194 -10.15 30.70 -8.79
N THR A 195 -11.41 30.83 -9.18
CA THR A 195 -12.53 31.17 -8.28
C THR A 195 -12.78 30.11 -7.21
N SER A 196 -12.37 28.86 -7.45
CA SER A 196 -12.39 27.77 -6.47
C SER A 196 -11.09 27.64 -5.67
N CYS A 197 -10.02 28.35 -6.04
CA CYS A 197 -8.76 28.31 -5.30
C CYS A 197 -8.87 29.23 -4.09
N ARG A 198 -8.98 28.62 -2.90
CA ARG A 198 -9.20 29.35 -1.65
C ARG A 198 -7.92 29.53 -0.84
N LYS A 199 -6.96 28.62 -0.99
CA LYS A 199 -5.75 28.55 -0.17
C LYS A 199 -4.59 27.88 -0.94
N SER A 200 -3.40 28.40 -0.70
CA SER A 200 -2.13 27.82 -1.16
C SER A 200 -1.57 26.87 -0.10
N VAL A 201 -0.96 25.78 -0.53
CA VAL A 201 -0.17 24.88 0.31
C VAL A 201 1.30 25.26 0.19
N PRO A 202 1.96 25.71 1.28
CA PRO A 202 3.37 26.08 1.23
C PRO A 202 4.26 24.90 0.87
N TYR A 203 5.37 25.20 0.18
CA TYR A 203 6.43 24.22 -0.01
C TYR A 203 6.92 23.71 1.35
N THR A 204 6.97 22.38 1.49
CA THR A 204 7.65 21.71 2.59
C THR A 204 8.67 20.75 1.98
N LYS A 205 9.88 20.71 2.51
CA LYS A 205 10.88 19.75 2.04
C LYS A 205 10.43 18.32 2.42
N ALA A 206 10.25 17.46 1.43
CA ALA A 206 9.84 16.07 1.65
C ALA A 206 10.86 15.31 2.52
N HIS A 207 12.13 15.36 2.12
CA HIS A 207 13.24 14.82 2.90
C HIS A 207 13.81 15.86 3.87
N ASP A 208 13.67 15.58 5.17
CA ASP A 208 14.24 16.38 6.25
C ASP A 208 14.74 15.44 7.33
N SER A 209 16.06 15.39 7.57
CA SER A 209 16.67 14.49 8.55
C SER A 209 16.20 14.74 9.99
N MET A 210 15.70 15.93 10.31
CA MET A 210 15.20 16.29 11.64
C MET A 210 13.69 16.10 11.79
N ALA A 211 12.98 15.71 10.74
CA ALA A 211 11.54 15.56 10.82
C ALA A 211 11.12 14.31 11.61
N CYS A 212 10.11 14.49 12.47
CA CYS A 212 9.46 13.44 13.21
C CYS A 212 8.25 12.88 12.47
N ALA A 213 7.93 11.61 12.70
CA ALA A 213 6.68 11.02 12.24
C ALA A 213 5.49 11.73 12.91
N TYR A 214 4.39 11.88 12.17
CA TYR A 214 3.15 12.48 12.63
C TYR A 214 3.24 13.94 13.10
N ALA A 215 4.32 14.65 12.77
CA ALA A 215 4.56 16.01 13.23
C ALA A 215 4.25 17.06 12.16
N GLY A 216 3.82 18.24 12.64
CA GLY A 216 3.56 19.41 11.79
C GLY A 216 2.38 19.23 10.83
N ASN A 217 2.37 20.04 9.77
CA ASN A 217 1.25 20.18 8.83
C ASN A 217 1.62 19.81 7.38
N GLY A 218 2.83 19.30 7.16
CA GLY A 218 3.34 18.91 5.84
C GLY A 218 3.21 17.41 5.62
N TYR A 219 4.34 16.74 5.41
CA TYR A 219 4.38 15.28 5.22
C TYR A 219 4.21 14.51 6.54
N THR A 220 3.44 13.42 6.51
CA THR A 220 3.11 12.60 7.69
C THR A 220 4.28 11.76 8.18
N ARG A 221 5.13 11.28 7.25
CA ARG A 221 6.39 10.55 7.54
C ARG A 221 6.21 9.36 8.49
N THR A 222 5.11 8.62 8.36
CA THR A 222 4.77 7.44 9.17
C THR A 222 5.92 6.45 9.33
N HIS A 223 6.69 6.23 8.27
CA HIS A 223 7.86 5.36 8.22
C HIS A 223 9.04 5.79 9.12
N ARG A 224 8.96 6.93 9.80
CA ARG A 224 9.97 7.43 10.74
C ARG A 224 9.65 7.17 12.21
N ASP A 225 8.48 6.58 12.48
CA ASP A 225 8.05 6.32 13.84
C ASP A 225 8.81 5.14 14.44
N ILE A 226 9.48 5.35 15.57
CA ILE A 226 10.36 4.32 16.16
C ILE A 226 9.59 3.06 16.56
N ALA A 227 8.33 3.19 16.98
CA ALA A 227 7.53 2.04 17.37
C ALA A 227 7.11 1.23 16.14
N VAL A 228 6.71 1.90 15.05
CA VAL A 228 6.41 1.24 13.77
C VAL A 228 7.67 0.58 13.20
N ILE A 229 8.81 1.27 13.19
CA ILE A 229 10.09 0.72 12.71
C ILE A 229 10.48 -0.53 13.51
N ASN A 230 10.38 -0.50 14.83
CA ASN A 230 10.69 -1.66 15.64
C ASN A 230 9.71 -2.83 15.45
N ALA A 231 8.43 -2.55 15.14
CA ALA A 231 7.48 -3.59 14.75
C ALA A 231 7.87 -4.23 13.40
N MET A 232 8.25 -3.42 12.40
CA MET A 232 8.78 -3.93 11.12
C MET A 232 10.04 -4.76 11.30
N ARG A 233 10.97 -4.31 12.15
CA ARG A 233 12.21 -5.03 12.44
C ARG A 233 11.96 -6.36 13.13
N ALA A 234 11.05 -6.39 14.11
CA ALA A 234 10.67 -7.62 14.79
C ALA A 234 10.06 -8.63 13.81
N TRP A 235 9.19 -8.18 12.90
CA TRP A 235 8.63 -9.00 11.81
C TRP A 235 9.74 -9.58 10.91
N MET A 236 10.78 -8.80 10.63
CA MET A 236 11.95 -9.25 9.85
C MET A 236 13.01 -10.00 10.69
N HIS A 237 12.71 -10.37 11.94
CA HIS A 237 13.63 -11.03 12.87
C HIS A 237 14.92 -10.25 13.17
N LEU A 238 14.84 -8.92 13.16
CA LEU A 238 15.93 -8.02 13.48
C LEU A 238 15.77 -7.47 14.91
N ALA A 239 16.88 -7.28 15.62
CA ALA A 239 16.90 -6.66 16.93
C ALA A 239 16.30 -5.23 16.90
N PRO A 240 15.64 -4.77 17.97
CA PRO A 240 15.11 -3.41 18.04
C PRO A 240 16.26 -2.37 17.97
N VAL A 241 15.91 -1.16 17.55
CA VAL A 241 16.81 -0.01 17.46
C VAL A 241 16.28 1.17 18.24
N SER A 242 17.16 2.09 18.61
CA SER A 242 16.80 3.32 19.31
C SER A 242 16.58 4.47 18.32
N GLY A 243 15.74 5.44 18.69
CA GLY A 243 15.55 6.64 17.88
C GLY A 243 16.87 7.39 17.63
N ALA A 244 17.78 7.41 18.61
CA ALA A 244 19.10 8.02 18.47
C ALA A 244 19.93 7.39 17.33
N SER A 245 19.91 6.06 17.20
CA SER A 245 20.62 5.35 16.12
C SER A 245 20.08 5.63 14.72
N LEU A 246 18.83 6.09 14.63
CA LEU A 246 18.14 6.40 13.38
C LEU A 246 18.04 7.91 13.11
N GLY A 247 18.65 8.76 13.94
CA GLY A 247 18.55 10.22 13.81
C GLY A 247 17.14 10.77 14.10
N VAL A 248 16.34 10.07 14.91
CA VAL A 248 15.01 10.50 15.38
C VAL A 248 14.91 10.47 16.91
N GLY A 249 16.03 10.50 17.62
CA GLY A 249 16.05 10.46 19.10
C GLY A 249 15.42 11.68 19.77
N HIS A 250 15.28 12.78 19.04
CA HIS A 250 14.60 14.01 19.48
C HIS A 250 13.08 13.97 19.25
N CYS A 251 12.57 12.94 18.59
CA CYS A 251 11.13 12.74 18.36
C CYS A 251 10.53 12.02 19.56
N GLY A 252 10.26 12.77 20.62
CA GLY A 252 9.56 12.31 21.84
C GLY A 252 8.05 12.34 21.68
#